data_AF-A0AAX6HYS5-F1
#
_entry.id   AF-A0AAX6HYS5-F1
#
_cell.length_a   1.000
_cell.length_b   1.000
_cell.length_c   1.000
_cell.angle_alpha   90.00
_cell.angle_beta   90.00
_cell.angle_gamma   90.00
#
_symmetry.space_group_name_H-M   'P 1'
#
loop_
_entity.id
_entity.type
_entity.pdbx_description
1 polymer ?
#
loop_
_entity_poly.entity_id
_entity_poly.type
_entity_poly.pdbx_seq_one_letter_code
_entity_poly.pdbx_strand_id
1 'polypeptide(L)'
;MAPNGEVLAKPFSRSGFAMPPPPLQRLSLQRAMSELSLAMSKEDQLLVLEDDDVAAASTTTTLPPISEVVDAKCECCGMSEECTPGYIRRVRERFSGRLICGLCSEAVKEEAEKNGGRKEEALGTHMSACARFNELGRTRPVLCQAEAMREMMRRSSSSRGPRDKCYSSSPRDRKGSCSAINRGASRGARAAFRRLPRSHS
;
A
#
# COMPACT_ATOMS: atom_id res chain seq x y z
N MET A 1 -28.11 -2.39 -28.73
CA MET A 1 -28.68 -3.74 -28.51
C MET A 1 -28.00 -4.36 -27.31
N ALA A 2 -28.77 -4.96 -26.40
CA ALA A 2 -28.29 -5.83 -25.32
C ALA A 2 -29.37 -6.89 -25.09
N PRO A 3 -29.03 -8.17 -24.92
CA PRO A 3 -30.03 -9.25 -24.79
C PRO A 3 -30.65 -9.31 -23.39
N ASN A 4 -31.83 -9.94 -23.30
CA ASN A 4 -32.60 -10.07 -22.06
C ASN A 4 -31.88 -10.93 -21.01
N GLY A 5 -31.99 -10.53 -19.74
CA GLY A 5 -31.82 -11.44 -18.60
C GLY A 5 -33.19 -11.97 -18.16
N GLU A 6 -33.41 -13.27 -18.24
CA GLU A 6 -34.72 -13.89 -18.01
C GLU A 6 -34.99 -14.09 -16.52
N VAL A 7 -36.02 -13.43 -15.98
CA VAL A 7 -36.42 -13.55 -14.57
C VAL A 7 -37.36 -14.74 -14.40
N LEU A 8 -36.81 -15.86 -13.93
CA LEU A 8 -37.52 -17.14 -13.77
C LEU A 8 -38.39 -17.16 -12.50
N ALA A 9 -39.47 -16.36 -12.50
CA ALA A 9 -40.40 -16.24 -11.39
C ALA A 9 -41.35 -17.45 -11.29
N LYS A 10 -41.18 -18.28 -10.25
CA LYS A 10 -42.21 -19.25 -9.81
C LYS A 10 -43.08 -18.63 -8.71
N PRO A 11 -44.42 -18.64 -8.83
CA PRO A 11 -45.30 -18.24 -7.74
C PRO A 11 -45.42 -19.36 -6.69
N PHE A 12 -45.32 -19.01 -5.41
CA PHE A 12 -45.86 -19.82 -4.32
C PHE A 12 -46.94 -19.02 -3.60
N SER A 13 -48.10 -19.64 -3.40
CA SER A 13 -49.29 -18.97 -2.90
C SER A 13 -49.24 -18.68 -1.40
N ARG A 14 -49.89 -17.58 -1.03
CA ARG A 14 -50.04 -17.03 0.33
C ARG A 14 -50.47 -18.10 1.36
N SER A 15 -49.84 -18.11 2.52
CA SER A 15 -50.50 -17.61 3.75
C SER A 15 -49.54 -17.60 4.95
N GLY A 16 -49.70 -16.61 5.82
CA GLY A 16 -48.90 -16.41 7.02
C GLY A 16 -49.19 -15.04 7.61
N PHE A 17 -49.90 -14.99 8.73
CA PHE A 17 -50.17 -13.72 9.42
C PHE A 17 -48.90 -13.28 10.17
N ALA A 18 -48.19 -12.32 9.59
CA ALA A 18 -47.04 -11.69 10.22
C ALA A 18 -47.49 -10.82 11.40
N MET A 19 -47.60 -11.44 12.59
CA MET A 19 -47.64 -10.68 13.83
C MET A 19 -46.37 -9.83 13.93
N PRO A 20 -46.47 -8.53 14.25
CA PRO A 20 -45.27 -7.76 14.60
C PRO A 20 -44.63 -8.41 15.84
N PRO A 21 -43.29 -8.43 15.94
CA PRO A 21 -42.63 -8.97 17.12
C PRO A 21 -43.10 -8.22 18.38
N PRO A 22 -43.33 -8.92 19.51
CA PRO A 22 -43.74 -8.25 20.73
C PRO A 22 -42.67 -7.20 21.11
N PRO A 23 -43.05 -5.99 21.53
CA PRO A 23 -42.08 -4.96 21.87
C PRO A 23 -41.20 -5.47 23.01
N LEU A 24 -39.90 -5.60 22.75
CA LEU A 24 -38.92 -5.93 23.78
C LEU A 24 -39.08 -4.90 24.90
N GLN A 25 -39.55 -5.38 26.06
CA GLN A 25 -40.03 -4.51 27.12
C GLN A 25 -38.90 -3.59 27.56
N ARG A 26 -39.09 -2.26 27.46
CA ARG A 26 -38.04 -1.28 27.82
C ARG A 26 -37.43 -1.53 29.20
N LEU A 27 -38.22 -2.13 30.09
CA LEU A 27 -37.86 -2.59 31.43
C LEU A 27 -36.72 -3.62 31.46
N SER A 28 -36.59 -4.53 30.48
CA SER A 28 -35.49 -5.52 30.47
C SER A 28 -34.16 -4.86 30.09
N LEU A 29 -34.18 -3.96 29.11
CA LEU A 29 -33.02 -3.16 28.74
C LEU A 29 -32.64 -2.18 29.86
N GLN A 30 -33.60 -1.52 30.51
CA GLN A 30 -33.35 -0.67 31.68
C GLN A 30 -32.80 -1.45 32.88
N ARG A 31 -33.27 -2.69 33.10
CA ARG A 31 -32.71 -3.58 34.14
C ARG A 31 -31.27 -3.95 33.81
N ALA A 32 -30.99 -4.39 32.59
CA ALA A 32 -29.62 -4.72 32.15
C ALA A 32 -28.67 -3.50 32.26
N MET A 33 -29.12 -2.30 31.89
CA MET A 33 -28.33 -1.07 32.07
C MET A 33 -28.08 -0.76 33.56
N SER A 34 -29.05 -1.02 34.44
CA SER A 34 -28.87 -0.83 35.89
C SER A 34 -27.95 -1.89 36.51
N GLU A 35 -28.04 -3.15 36.07
CA GLU A 35 -27.16 -4.24 36.53
C GLU A 35 -25.71 -4.02 36.07
N LEU A 36 -25.49 -3.55 34.83
CA LEU A 36 -24.17 -3.14 34.34
C LEU A 36 -23.63 -1.91 35.11
N SER A 37 -24.47 -0.91 35.37
CA SER A 37 -24.09 0.27 36.16
C SER A 37 -23.70 -0.10 37.60
N LEU A 38 -24.44 -1.03 38.22
CA LEU A 38 -24.13 -1.55 39.57
C LEU A 38 -22.89 -2.45 39.60
N ALA A 39 -22.55 -3.12 38.50
CA ALA A 39 -21.28 -3.84 38.37
C ALA A 39 -20.10 -2.86 38.33
N MET A 40 -20.16 -1.87 37.44
CA MET A 40 -19.13 -0.81 37.29
C MET A 40 -18.93 -0.05 38.62
N SER A 41 -20.03 0.27 39.31
CA SER A 41 -19.99 0.94 40.62
C SER A 41 -19.40 0.07 41.75
N LYS A 42 -19.15 -1.22 41.51
CA LYS A 42 -18.72 -2.20 42.51
C LYS A 42 -17.28 -2.68 42.29
N GLU A 43 -16.79 -2.68 41.06
CA GLU A 43 -15.36 -2.83 40.77
C GLU A 43 -14.55 -1.61 41.25
N ASP A 44 -15.10 -0.39 41.13
CA ASP A 44 -14.54 0.84 41.74
C ASP A 44 -14.32 0.74 43.26
N GLN A 45 -15.11 -0.09 43.97
CA GLN A 45 -15.06 -0.23 45.43
C GLN A 45 -14.22 -1.42 45.92
N LEU A 46 -13.78 -2.33 45.04
CA LEU A 46 -12.93 -3.47 45.43
C LEU A 46 -11.43 -3.14 45.42
N LEU A 47 -11.07 -1.89 45.11
CA LEU A 47 -9.69 -1.39 45.08
C LEU A 47 -9.28 -0.61 46.35
N VAL A 48 -10.08 -0.68 47.42
CA VAL A 48 -9.83 0.04 48.68
C VAL A 48 -9.72 -0.93 49.86
N LEU A 49 -8.51 -1.48 50.07
CA LEU A 49 -7.99 -1.93 51.36
C LEU A 49 -6.46 -1.74 51.37
N GLU A 50 -6.02 -0.67 52.04
CA GLU A 50 -4.94 -0.59 53.05
C GLU A 50 -3.51 -1.12 52.68
N ASP A 51 -2.39 -0.45 53.00
CA ASP A 51 -2.16 0.84 53.69
C ASP A 51 -2.43 2.08 52.76
N ASP A 52 -1.79 3.26 52.73
CA ASP A 52 -0.58 3.88 53.33
C ASP A 52 -0.81 5.42 53.49
N ASP A 53 0.10 6.15 54.16
CA ASP A 53 -0.14 7.49 54.71
C ASP A 53 0.18 8.71 53.79
N VAL A 54 -0.47 9.84 54.11
CA VAL A 54 -0.17 11.26 53.75
C VAL A 54 -0.64 11.89 52.41
N ALA A 55 -1.84 12.50 52.49
CA ALA A 55 -2.24 13.80 51.95
C ALA A 55 -2.04 14.21 50.45
N ALA A 56 -3.18 14.22 49.73
CA ALA A 56 -3.64 15.30 48.84
C ALA A 56 -2.88 15.62 47.53
N ALA A 57 -3.21 14.91 46.44
CA ALA A 57 -4.12 15.43 45.39
C ALA A 57 -4.27 14.47 44.18
N SER A 58 -5.52 14.26 43.73
CA SER A 58 -5.89 13.78 42.39
C SER A 58 -5.08 12.62 41.79
N THR A 59 -5.12 11.44 42.43
CA THR A 59 -4.82 10.16 41.78
C THR A 59 -5.87 9.84 40.71
N THR A 60 -5.68 10.35 39.50
CA THR A 60 -6.40 9.87 38.31
C THR A 60 -6.13 8.39 38.13
N THR A 61 -7.19 7.58 37.95
CA THR A 61 -7.09 6.14 37.68
C THR A 61 -6.17 5.88 36.49
N THR A 62 -4.95 5.42 36.77
CA THR A 62 -3.94 5.12 35.74
C THR A 62 -4.34 3.85 35.02
N LEU A 63 -5.08 4.01 33.93
CA LEU A 63 -5.25 2.98 32.91
C LEU A 63 -3.88 2.41 32.52
N PRO A 64 -3.76 1.10 32.23
CA PRO A 64 -2.50 0.53 31.75
C PRO A 64 -2.02 1.34 30.54
N PRO A 65 -0.74 1.77 30.51
CA PRO A 65 -0.29 2.78 29.55
C PRO A 65 -0.56 2.31 28.12
N ILE A 66 -1.43 3.09 27.43
CA ILE A 66 -1.77 2.89 26.02
C ILE A 66 -0.44 2.83 25.27
N SER A 67 -0.14 1.69 24.64
CA SER A 67 1.23 1.42 24.17
C SER A 67 1.71 2.53 23.25
N GLU A 68 2.62 3.37 23.74
CA GLU A 68 2.85 4.70 23.20
C GLU A 68 3.32 4.64 21.74
N VAL A 69 2.40 4.89 20.81
CA VAL A 69 2.71 5.04 19.40
C VAL A 69 3.32 6.42 19.19
N VAL A 70 4.45 6.47 18.49
CA VAL A 70 5.14 7.72 18.18
C VAL A 70 5.13 7.96 16.68
N ASP A 71 4.89 9.21 16.29
CA ASP A 71 4.94 9.65 14.90
C ASP A 71 6.37 9.55 14.36
N ALA A 72 6.60 8.59 13.46
CA ALA A 72 7.96 8.18 13.10
C ALA A 72 8.19 8.35 11.59
N LYS A 73 9.15 9.21 11.22
CA LYS A 73 9.37 9.62 9.82
C LYS A 73 10.26 8.64 9.05
N CYS A 74 9.77 8.14 7.92
CA CYS A 74 10.51 7.28 7.01
C CYS A 74 11.65 8.02 6.29
N GLU A 75 12.88 7.53 6.42
CA GLU A 75 14.08 8.10 5.77
C GLU A 75 14.11 7.91 4.25
N CYS A 76 13.37 6.93 3.70
CA CYS A 76 13.29 6.70 2.26
C CYS A 76 12.33 7.67 1.55
N CYS A 77 11.12 7.84 2.11
CA CYS A 77 10.01 8.49 1.41
C CYS A 77 9.48 9.76 2.11
N GLY A 78 10.01 10.12 3.28
CA GLY A 78 9.67 11.34 4.01
C GLY A 78 8.28 11.40 4.66
N MET A 79 7.46 10.35 4.54
CA MET A 79 6.16 10.26 5.21
C MET A 79 6.32 9.83 6.68
N SER A 80 5.43 10.29 7.55
CA SER A 80 5.25 9.75 8.91
C SER A 80 4.40 8.48 8.88
N GLU A 81 4.65 7.60 9.85
CA GLU A 81 3.85 6.41 10.16
C GLU A 81 3.82 6.25 11.69
N GLU A 82 2.64 6.02 12.26
CA GLU A 82 2.46 5.77 13.70
C GLU A 82 3.16 4.45 14.07
N CYS A 83 4.23 4.51 14.86
CA CYS A 83 5.08 3.36 15.15
C CYS A 83 5.21 3.09 16.64
N THR A 84 5.11 1.83 17.06
CA THR A 84 5.51 1.44 18.41
C THR A 84 7.05 1.45 18.54
N PRO A 85 7.62 1.83 19.71
CA PRO A 85 9.07 1.79 19.95
C PRO A 85 9.70 0.42 19.68
N GLY A 86 8.98 -0.67 19.98
CA GLY A 86 9.40 -2.04 19.68
C GLY A 86 9.40 -2.38 18.18
N TYR A 87 8.62 -1.70 17.34
CA TYR A 87 8.76 -1.75 15.87
C TYR A 87 9.98 -0.95 15.42
N ILE A 88 10.13 0.30 15.89
CA ILE A 88 11.25 1.19 15.54
C ILE A 88 12.60 0.50 15.78
N ARG A 89 12.79 -0.15 16.94
CA ARG A 89 14.03 -0.89 17.25
C ARG A 89 14.34 -1.97 16.22
N ARG A 90 13.36 -2.81 15.88
CA ARG A 90 13.48 -3.91 14.89
C ARG A 90 13.73 -3.41 13.47
N VAL A 91 13.15 -2.26 13.09
CA VAL A 91 13.38 -1.63 11.78
C VAL A 91 14.81 -1.10 11.69
N ARG A 92 15.27 -0.34 12.70
CA ARG A 92 16.65 0.19 12.74
C ARG A 92 17.69 -0.93 12.74
N GLU A 93 17.46 -2.01 13.47
CA GLU A 93 18.29 -3.22 13.48
C GLU A 93 18.37 -3.90 12.09
N ARG A 94 17.24 -3.99 11.37
CA ARG A 94 17.19 -4.62 10.04
C ARG A 94 17.80 -3.76 8.92
N PHE A 95 17.74 -2.43 9.02
CA PHE A 95 18.02 -1.50 7.91
C PHE A 95 19.15 -0.49 8.24
N SER A 96 20.28 -0.98 8.76
CA SER A 96 21.52 -0.20 8.97
C SER A 96 21.31 1.07 9.82
N GLY A 97 20.57 0.93 10.93
CA GLY A 97 20.22 2.02 11.84
C GLY A 97 19.06 2.90 11.38
N ARG A 98 18.58 2.78 10.14
CA ARG A 98 17.56 3.65 9.55
C ARG A 98 16.14 3.28 9.94
N LEU A 99 15.28 4.28 10.06
CA LEU A 99 13.83 4.09 10.15
C LEU A 99 13.19 4.21 8.76
N ILE A 100 12.43 3.21 8.34
CA ILE A 100 11.68 3.20 7.09
C ILE A 100 10.26 2.67 7.32
N CYS A 101 9.29 3.18 6.57
CA CYS A 101 7.89 2.77 6.70
C CYS A 101 7.64 1.37 6.15
N GLY A 102 6.51 0.76 6.52
CA GLY A 102 6.14 -0.61 6.14
C GLY A 102 6.28 -0.89 4.63
N LEU A 103 5.76 0.00 3.79
CA LEU A 103 5.82 -0.10 2.32
C LEU A 103 7.26 -0.03 1.78
N CYS A 104 8.11 0.83 2.34
CA CYS A 104 9.53 0.90 1.99
C CYS A 104 10.27 -0.36 2.46
N SER A 105 9.88 -0.98 3.58
CA SER A 105 10.56 -2.16 4.12
C SER A 105 10.38 -3.40 3.23
N GLU A 106 9.19 -3.62 2.66
CA GLU A 106 8.95 -4.72 1.72
C GLU A 106 9.56 -4.43 0.34
N ALA A 107 9.55 -3.17 -0.13
CA ALA A 107 10.23 -2.79 -1.37
C ALA A 107 11.76 -2.97 -1.29
N VAL A 108 12.39 -2.67 -0.15
CA VAL A 108 13.82 -2.94 0.09
C VAL A 108 14.11 -4.44 0.16
N LYS A 109 13.19 -5.24 0.70
CA LYS A 109 13.29 -6.71 0.71
C LYS A 109 13.21 -7.29 -0.70
N GLU A 110 12.24 -6.86 -1.51
CA GLU A 110 12.12 -7.28 -2.93
C GLU A 110 13.36 -6.88 -3.74
N GLU A 111 13.92 -5.68 -3.52
CA GLU A 111 15.20 -5.28 -4.10
C GLU A 111 16.39 -6.08 -3.55
N ALA A 112 16.39 -6.50 -2.29
CA ALA A 112 17.45 -7.35 -1.75
C ALA A 112 17.44 -8.74 -2.40
N GLU A 113 16.27 -9.33 -2.61
CA GLU A 113 16.09 -10.60 -3.33
C GLU A 113 16.59 -10.49 -4.78
N LYS A 114 16.31 -9.38 -5.50
CA LYS A 114 16.85 -9.12 -6.85
C LYS A 114 18.36 -8.92 -6.90
N ASN A 115 18.94 -8.24 -5.89
CA ASN A 115 20.36 -7.83 -5.89
C ASN A 115 21.29 -8.85 -5.18
N GLY A 116 20.83 -10.09 -4.99
CA GLY A 116 21.62 -11.20 -4.44
C GLY A 116 21.72 -11.23 -2.92
N GLY A 117 20.66 -10.85 -2.21
CA GLY A 117 20.57 -10.82 -0.74
C GLY A 117 21.22 -9.60 -0.08
N ARG A 118 21.86 -8.71 -0.86
CA ARG A 118 22.66 -7.58 -0.36
C ARG A 118 21.77 -6.40 0.08
N LYS A 119 21.22 -6.52 1.30
CA LYS A 119 20.24 -5.60 1.92
C LYS A 119 20.65 -4.12 1.89
N GLU A 120 21.91 -3.80 2.16
CA GLU A 120 22.39 -2.41 2.19
C GLU A 120 22.42 -1.76 0.79
N GLU A 121 22.86 -2.50 -0.23
CA GLU A 121 22.84 -2.03 -1.62
C GLU A 121 21.39 -1.86 -2.12
N ALA A 122 20.49 -2.77 -1.72
CA ALA A 122 19.06 -2.65 -1.98
C ALA A 122 18.43 -1.43 -1.28
N LEU A 123 18.78 -1.18 -0.02
CA LEU A 123 18.35 0.00 0.75
C LEU A 123 18.82 1.30 0.07
N GLY A 124 20.11 1.42 -0.25
CA GLY A 124 20.65 2.59 -0.96
C GLY A 124 20.06 2.76 -2.37
N THR A 125 19.78 1.66 -3.08
CA THR A 125 19.09 1.68 -4.37
C THR A 125 17.67 2.24 -4.21
N HIS A 126 16.88 1.68 -3.28
CA HIS A 126 15.52 2.11 -3.01
C HIS A 126 15.47 3.58 -2.56
N MET A 127 16.34 4.01 -1.64
CA MET A 127 16.44 5.42 -1.23
C MET A 127 16.66 6.36 -2.42
N SER A 128 17.58 6.03 -3.34
CA SER A 128 17.82 6.85 -4.53
C SER A 128 16.63 6.91 -5.49
N ALA A 129 15.87 5.82 -5.62
CA ALA A 129 14.66 5.78 -6.42
C ALA A 129 13.51 6.57 -5.77
N CYS A 130 13.37 6.46 -4.44
CA CYS A 130 12.33 7.11 -3.66
C CYS A 130 12.55 8.63 -3.56
N ALA A 131 13.81 9.07 -3.38
CA ALA A 131 14.18 10.49 -3.41
C ALA A 131 13.76 11.15 -4.74
N ARG A 132 14.12 10.54 -5.89
CA ARG A 132 13.73 11.03 -7.22
C ARG A 132 12.20 11.00 -7.43
N PHE A 133 11.51 9.99 -6.89
CA PHE A 133 10.05 9.94 -6.93
C PHE A 133 9.42 11.06 -6.07
N ASN A 134 10.04 11.44 -4.96
CA ASN A 134 9.56 12.56 -4.14
C ASN A 134 9.85 13.92 -4.80
N GLU A 135 11.01 14.08 -5.43
CA GLU A 135 11.45 15.33 -6.10
C GLU A 135 10.70 15.65 -7.40
N LEU A 136 10.25 14.62 -8.13
CA LEU A 136 9.57 14.76 -9.42
C LEU A 136 8.14 14.19 -9.39
N GLY A 137 7.96 12.96 -8.92
CA GLY A 137 6.69 12.23 -8.99
C GLY A 137 5.58 12.78 -8.12
N ARG A 138 5.89 13.22 -6.89
CA ARG A 138 4.89 13.81 -5.97
C ARG A 138 4.71 15.31 -6.18
N THR A 139 5.80 16.06 -6.24
CA THR A 139 5.83 17.53 -6.32
C THR A 139 5.56 18.08 -7.72
N ARG A 140 5.89 17.33 -8.78
CA ARG A 140 5.78 17.78 -10.19
C ARG A 140 5.15 16.71 -11.10
N PRO A 141 3.95 16.15 -10.80
CA PRO A 141 3.39 15.01 -11.55
C PRO A 141 3.32 15.23 -13.08
N VAL A 142 3.01 16.47 -13.50
CA VAL A 142 2.94 16.88 -14.92
C VAL A 142 4.30 16.74 -15.62
N LEU A 143 5.43 16.96 -14.93
CA LEU A 143 6.75 16.70 -15.53
C LEU A 143 7.01 15.21 -15.71
N CYS A 144 6.69 14.37 -14.73
CA CYS A 144 6.81 12.91 -14.91
C CYS A 144 5.92 12.39 -16.04
N GLN A 145 4.72 12.96 -16.23
CA GLN A 145 3.86 12.66 -17.37
C GLN A 145 4.51 13.10 -18.69
N ALA A 146 5.02 14.32 -18.77
CA ALA A 146 5.71 14.84 -19.97
C ALA A 146 7.00 14.07 -20.30
N GLU A 147 7.75 13.63 -19.30
CA GLU A 147 8.93 12.77 -19.46
C GLU A 147 8.56 11.37 -19.96
N ALA A 148 7.48 10.77 -19.43
CA ALA A 148 6.96 9.50 -19.93
C ALA A 148 6.52 9.61 -21.40
N MET A 149 5.82 10.69 -21.77
CA MET A 149 5.45 10.97 -23.16
C MET A 149 6.69 11.16 -24.05
N ARG A 150 7.71 11.90 -23.57
CA ARG A 150 8.99 12.10 -24.27
C ARG A 150 9.74 10.78 -24.49
N GLU A 151 9.80 9.90 -23.50
CA GLU A 151 10.45 8.60 -23.61
C GLU A 151 9.65 7.65 -24.53
N MET A 152 8.32 7.65 -24.50
CA MET A 152 7.50 6.92 -25.49
C MET A 152 7.78 7.38 -26.93
N MET A 153 7.93 8.69 -27.16
CA MET A 153 8.31 9.24 -28.47
C MET A 153 9.75 8.89 -28.86
N ARG A 154 10.71 8.96 -27.92
CA ARG A 154 12.11 8.51 -28.14
C ARG A 154 12.20 7.03 -28.49
N ARG A 155 11.40 6.18 -27.85
CA ARG A 155 11.38 4.73 -28.14
C ARG A 155 10.75 4.43 -29.49
N SER A 156 9.62 5.06 -29.82
CA SER A 156 8.90 4.84 -31.09
C SER A 156 9.55 5.49 -32.32
N SER A 157 10.49 6.43 -32.11
CA SER A 157 11.44 6.89 -33.14
C SER A 157 12.66 5.97 -33.24
N SER A 158 13.25 5.55 -32.11
CA SER A 158 14.41 4.64 -32.10
C SER A 158 14.09 3.22 -32.57
N SER A 159 12.84 2.77 -32.45
CA SER A 159 12.39 1.46 -32.93
C SER A 159 12.18 1.41 -34.44
N ARG A 160 12.17 2.57 -35.14
CA ARG A 160 12.16 2.65 -36.60
C ARG A 160 13.60 2.53 -37.10
N GLY A 161 14.14 1.32 -37.02
CA GLY A 161 15.47 1.04 -37.53
C GLY A 161 15.53 1.23 -39.05
N PRO A 162 16.72 1.33 -39.67
CA PRO A 162 16.85 1.51 -41.12
C PRO A 162 16.19 0.42 -41.99
N ARG A 163 15.75 -0.71 -41.41
CA ARG A 163 15.04 -1.80 -42.10
C ARG A 163 13.55 -1.54 -42.32
N ASP A 164 12.91 -0.68 -41.54
CA ASP A 164 11.44 -0.53 -41.53
C ASP A 164 10.92 0.44 -42.62
N LYS A 165 11.78 0.86 -43.55
CA LYS A 165 11.40 1.67 -44.73
C LYS A 165 10.74 0.86 -45.85
N CYS A 166 10.55 -0.45 -45.70
CA CYS A 166 9.95 -1.32 -46.71
C CYS A 166 8.41 -1.42 -46.62
N TYR A 167 7.74 -0.27 -46.50
CA TYR A 167 6.26 -0.17 -46.55
C TYR A 167 5.85 1.23 -47.08
N SER A 168 6.23 1.50 -48.33
CA SER A 168 5.58 2.53 -49.14
C SER A 168 4.40 1.87 -49.88
N SER A 169 3.19 1.94 -49.31
CA SER A 169 1.97 1.37 -49.90
C SER A 169 1.48 2.15 -51.12
N SER A 170 2.27 2.16 -52.20
CA SER A 170 1.84 2.53 -53.54
C SER A 170 1.37 1.25 -54.26
N PRO A 171 0.09 1.10 -54.66
CA PRO A 171 -0.43 -0.15 -55.24
C PRO A 171 0.08 -0.51 -56.64
N ARG A 172 1.19 0.10 -57.08
CA ARG A 172 1.78 -0.04 -58.41
C ARG A 172 3.30 -0.12 -58.28
N ASP A 173 3.81 -1.32 -58.01
CA ASP A 173 4.56 -2.05 -59.05
C ASP A 173 4.80 -3.52 -58.66
N ARG A 174 5.09 -4.37 -59.67
CA ARG A 174 5.31 -5.82 -59.46
C ARG A 174 6.80 -6.17 -59.34
N LYS A 175 7.06 -7.26 -58.60
CA LYS A 175 8.24 -8.14 -58.70
C LYS A 175 9.55 -7.65 -58.04
N GLY A 176 9.66 -7.94 -56.74
CA GLY A 176 10.94 -8.02 -56.01
C GLY A 176 10.87 -9.13 -54.94
N SER A 177 11.67 -10.19 -55.08
CA SER A 177 11.63 -11.34 -54.18
C SER A 177 12.50 -11.13 -52.93
N CYS A 178 11.88 -11.09 -51.75
CA CYS A 178 12.60 -11.09 -50.48
C CYS A 178 12.78 -12.54 -49.98
N SER A 179 14.00 -13.07 -50.11
CA SER A 179 14.37 -14.40 -49.58
C SER A 179 14.43 -14.41 -48.05
N ALA A 180 14.35 -15.62 -47.49
CA ALA A 180 14.20 -15.87 -46.06
C ALA A 180 15.23 -15.22 -45.13
N ILE A 181 14.80 -14.91 -43.91
CA ILE A 181 15.69 -14.82 -42.74
C ILE A 181 15.07 -15.57 -41.55
N ASN A 182 15.94 -15.97 -40.61
CA ASN A 182 15.74 -17.14 -39.77
C ASN A 182 14.86 -16.91 -38.52
N ARG A 183 14.39 -18.00 -37.91
CA ARG A 183 13.78 -17.96 -36.56
C ARG A 183 14.87 -17.53 -35.56
N GLY A 184 14.63 -16.47 -34.79
CA GLY A 184 15.56 -15.92 -33.79
C GLY A 184 14.85 -15.58 -32.48
N ALA A 185 15.36 -16.11 -31.36
CA ALA A 185 14.66 -16.13 -30.08
C ALA A 185 14.27 -14.74 -29.54
N SER A 186 12.98 -14.55 -29.24
CA SER A 186 12.45 -13.43 -28.46
C SER A 186 12.82 -13.57 -26.98
N ARG A 187 14.11 -13.43 -26.65
CA ARG A 187 14.55 -13.26 -25.25
C ARG A 187 13.88 -12.00 -24.68
N GLY A 188 12.95 -12.21 -23.74
CA GLY A 188 12.13 -11.15 -23.19
C GLY A 188 12.98 -10.03 -22.59
N ALA A 189 12.82 -8.81 -23.12
CA ALA A 189 13.44 -7.62 -22.58
C ALA A 189 12.80 -7.23 -21.24
N ARG A 190 13.19 -7.93 -20.16
CA ARG A 190 12.88 -7.51 -18.78
C ARG A 190 13.26 -6.05 -18.64
N ALA A 191 12.34 -5.26 -18.07
CA ALA A 191 12.52 -3.82 -17.95
C ALA A 191 13.67 -3.50 -16.98
N ALA A 192 14.87 -3.34 -17.53
CA ALA A 192 15.93 -2.62 -16.85
C ALA A 192 15.46 -1.17 -16.69
N PHE A 193 14.92 -0.85 -15.51
CA PHE A 193 14.90 0.51 -15.00
C PHE A 193 16.35 1.00 -15.07
N ARG A 194 16.65 1.86 -16.05
CA ARG A 194 18.01 2.36 -16.26
C ARG A 194 18.45 3.09 -15.00
N ARG A 195 19.33 2.45 -14.22
CA ARG A 195 20.23 3.15 -13.31
C ARG A 195 21.00 4.14 -14.18
N LEU A 196 20.64 5.42 -14.11
CA LEU A 196 21.44 6.49 -14.71
C LEU A 196 22.82 6.47 -14.02
N PRO A 197 23.91 6.78 -14.73
CA PRO A 197 25.24 6.78 -14.13
C PRO A 197 25.28 7.76 -12.97
N ARG A 198 25.90 7.36 -11.85
CA ARG A 198 26.19 8.28 -10.75
C ARG A 198 27.18 9.33 -11.25
N SER A 199 26.71 10.57 -11.37
CA SER A 199 27.59 11.73 -11.44
C SER A 199 28.26 11.89 -10.06
N HIS A 200 29.49 11.43 -9.95
CA HIS A 200 30.35 11.83 -8.83
C HIS A 200 30.78 13.28 -9.05
N SER A 201 30.91 14.02 -7.96
CA SER A 201 31.65 15.29 -7.83
C SER A 201 32.80 15.05 -6.87
#